data_AF-A0A1Y5JWZ4-F1
#
_entry.id   AF-A0A1Y5JWZ4-F1
#
_cell.length_a   1.000
_cell.length_b   1.000
_cell.length_c   1.000
_cell.angle_alpha   90.00
_cell.angle_beta   90.00
_cell.angle_gamma   90.00
#
_symmetry.space_group_name_H-M   'P 1'
#
loop_
_entity.id
_entity.type
_entity.pdbx_description
1 polymer ?
#
loop_
_entity_poly.entity_id
_entity_poly.type
_entity_poly.pdbx_seq_one_letter_code
_entity_poly.pdbx_strand_id
1 'polypeptide(L)'
;MIKWNPIGIYLLVFLLILSGCGQSRDVDHATAVKSDQAPPSKDGVSSQASWPYPFVHWGNGQTYRITNTIVENDEVGSEIGQVKRDISSFDLISIKDGVIEQPYVKQDGDSNALAVGSKIYAFKDEDDRDVIVVNHNDKYVKALNTVRCPEGQCIDISGETDDSDPEREMGEIYQLALDAYLPLWKGLIDDMKYIAIDMSNLTDLSDKNKKQILEYFSKYNVDIMDSNLEQLEEKGLVKDASSIDGVLLRVESTEIMENKVTIKGSVYKSAKGAIGTLVEVEFLNGKWQVTKANDTWIS
;
A
#
# COMPACT_ATOMS: atom_id res chain seq x y z
N MET A 1 -8.58 33.55 -66.25
CA MET A 1 -7.73 33.55 -65.03
C MET A 1 -6.45 32.77 -65.31
N ILE A 2 -5.38 32.96 -64.52
CA ILE A 2 -4.00 32.60 -64.89
C ILE A 2 -3.33 31.77 -63.78
N LYS A 3 -2.66 30.67 -64.17
CA LYS A 3 -1.47 29.98 -63.59
C LYS A 3 -1.39 28.62 -64.32
N TRP A 4 -0.51 28.36 -65.30
CA TRP A 4 0.98 28.42 -65.34
C TRP A 4 1.67 27.53 -64.31
N ASN A 5 2.49 26.60 -64.80
CA ASN A 5 3.27 25.60 -64.07
C ASN A 5 4.57 25.27 -64.83
N PRO A 6 5.77 25.64 -64.31
CA PRO A 6 7.07 25.14 -64.77
C PRO A 6 7.62 24.06 -63.81
N ILE A 7 8.24 22.96 -64.25
CA ILE A 7 9.64 22.87 -64.76
C ILE A 7 10.62 23.52 -63.75
N GLY A 8 11.62 22.86 -63.14
CA GLY A 8 12.30 21.58 -63.38
C GLY A 8 13.83 21.77 -63.16
N ILE A 9 14.69 20.73 -63.33
CA ILE A 9 16.19 20.83 -63.47
C ILE A 9 16.96 21.22 -62.17
N TYR A 10 18.11 20.71 -61.71
CA TYR A 10 19.04 19.55 -61.92
C TYR A 10 19.30 18.90 -60.51
N LEU A 11 19.97 17.76 -60.23
CA LEU A 11 20.84 16.80 -60.94
C LEU A 11 22.37 17.12 -61.01
N LEU A 12 23.12 16.86 -59.93
CA LEU A 12 24.53 16.39 -59.84
C LEU A 12 24.79 16.00 -58.35
N VAL A 13 25.24 14.80 -57.95
CA VAL A 13 26.59 14.18 -58.03
C VAL A 13 27.68 14.93 -57.25
N PHE A 14 28.16 14.33 -56.15
CA PHE A 14 29.59 14.00 -55.96
C PHE A 14 29.77 12.85 -54.95
N LEU A 15 30.96 12.23 -54.91
CA LEU A 15 31.25 10.97 -54.21
C LEU A 15 32.62 11.02 -53.48
N LEU A 16 32.82 10.08 -52.54
CA LEU A 16 34.10 9.62 -51.96
C LEU A 16 34.83 10.47 -50.90
N ILE A 17 34.85 9.93 -49.68
CA ILE A 17 36.02 9.43 -48.93
C ILE A 17 37.33 10.24 -49.01
N LEU A 18 37.87 10.63 -47.84
CA LEU A 18 39.26 10.31 -47.47
C LEU A 18 39.50 10.36 -45.94
N SER A 19 40.55 9.66 -45.49
CA SER A 19 40.91 9.43 -44.08
C SER A 19 41.77 10.55 -43.48
N GLY A 20 41.72 10.74 -42.16
CA GLY A 20 42.61 11.66 -41.45
C GLY A 20 42.89 11.25 -40.00
N CYS A 21 44.08 10.69 -39.74
CA CYS A 21 44.63 10.57 -38.37
C CYS A 21 45.33 11.89 -38.02
N GLY A 22 45.07 12.48 -36.84
CA GLY A 22 45.46 13.87 -36.58
C GLY A 22 45.52 14.33 -35.12
N GLN A 23 46.20 13.56 -34.27
CA GLN A 23 47.04 14.02 -33.14
C GLN A 23 46.49 15.03 -32.09
N SER A 24 46.45 14.56 -30.84
CA SER A 24 46.52 15.27 -29.54
C SER A 24 46.55 16.81 -29.51
N ARG A 25 45.64 17.37 -28.69
CA ARG A 25 45.98 18.43 -27.72
C ARG A 25 45.24 18.20 -26.41
N ASP A 26 45.96 18.28 -25.31
CA ASP A 26 45.39 18.35 -23.96
C ASP A 26 44.84 19.76 -23.67
N VAL A 27 43.68 19.84 -23.02
CA VAL A 27 43.21 21.03 -22.29
C VAL A 27 42.47 20.53 -21.05
N ASP A 28 43.02 20.81 -19.87
CA ASP A 28 42.42 20.45 -18.59
C ASP A 28 41.20 21.30 -18.22
N HIS A 29 40.45 20.81 -17.24
CA HIS A 29 39.46 21.56 -16.44
C HIS A 29 38.23 22.14 -17.17
N ALA A 30 37.25 21.27 -17.40
CA ALA A 30 35.84 21.62 -17.13
C ALA A 30 35.27 20.60 -16.14
N THR A 31 34.81 21.05 -14.97
CA THR A 31 34.36 20.17 -13.90
C THR A 31 33.03 19.52 -14.28
N ALA A 32 33.03 18.21 -14.52
CA ALA A 32 31.80 17.45 -14.68
C ALA A 32 31.06 17.39 -13.33
N VAL A 33 30.04 18.24 -13.16
CA VAL A 33 29.01 18.04 -12.14
C VAL A 33 28.38 16.68 -12.44
N LYS A 34 28.52 15.73 -11.52
CA LYS A 34 27.75 14.49 -11.61
C LYS A 34 26.28 14.86 -11.47
N SER A 35 25.49 14.51 -12.49
CA SER A 35 24.05 14.39 -12.30
C SER A 35 23.86 13.13 -11.45
N ASP A 36 23.59 13.33 -10.16
CA ASP A 36 23.20 12.26 -9.26
C ASP A 36 21.77 11.83 -9.59
N GLN A 37 21.64 11.08 -10.69
CA GLN A 37 20.38 10.43 -11.06
C GLN A 37 20.01 9.44 -9.94
N ALA A 38 18.82 9.62 -9.38
CA ALA A 38 18.29 8.71 -8.36
C ALA A 38 18.22 7.27 -8.90
N PRO A 39 18.35 6.24 -8.03
CA PRO A 39 18.02 4.88 -8.43
C PRO A 39 16.53 4.81 -8.84
N PRO A 40 16.18 4.07 -9.90
CA PRO A 40 14.82 4.07 -10.44
C PRO A 40 13.79 3.51 -9.44
N SER A 41 12.57 4.05 -9.50
CA SER A 41 11.41 3.53 -8.77
C SER A 41 11.04 2.11 -9.24
N LYS A 42 10.39 1.34 -8.34
CA LYS A 42 10.07 -0.06 -8.58
C LYS A 42 8.67 -0.26 -9.21
N ASP A 43 8.60 -0.15 -10.53
CA ASP A 43 7.47 -0.68 -11.30
C ASP A 43 7.50 -2.22 -11.33
N GLY A 44 7.12 -2.87 -10.23
CA GLY A 44 7.09 -4.34 -10.12
C GLY A 44 6.91 -4.86 -8.71
N VAL A 45 5.66 -4.90 -8.23
CA VAL A 45 5.30 -5.49 -6.92
C VAL A 45 5.22 -7.02 -7.03
N SER A 46 5.96 -7.75 -6.20
CA SER A 46 5.75 -9.18 -5.97
C SER A 46 4.68 -9.41 -4.92
N SER A 47 3.75 -10.34 -5.17
CA SER A 47 2.38 -10.30 -4.66
C SER A 47 2.17 -10.86 -3.23
N GLN A 48 3.03 -10.53 -2.25
CA GLN A 48 2.96 -11.17 -0.92
C GLN A 48 3.03 -10.27 0.32
N ALA A 49 3.37 -8.97 0.26
CA ALA A 49 3.17 -8.04 1.40
C ALA A 49 2.23 -6.88 1.02
N SER A 50 1.01 -6.90 1.56
CA SER A 50 -0.05 -5.91 1.28
C SER A 50 0.02 -4.70 2.23
N TRP A 51 1.14 -3.96 2.19
CA TRP A 51 1.26 -2.73 2.96
C TRP A 51 0.22 -1.67 2.53
N PRO A 52 -0.39 -0.90 3.47
CA PRO A 52 -1.54 -0.04 3.16
C PRO A 52 -1.20 1.26 2.40
N TYR A 53 0.05 1.72 2.44
CA TYR A 53 0.53 2.91 1.72
C TYR A 53 2.05 2.84 1.51
N PRO A 54 2.62 3.56 0.54
CA PRO A 54 4.07 3.70 0.42
C PRO A 54 4.63 4.48 1.63
N PHE A 55 5.68 3.98 2.26
CA PHE A 55 6.29 4.58 3.45
C PHE A 55 7.81 4.42 3.48
N VAL A 56 8.44 5.19 4.37
CA VAL A 56 9.81 4.97 4.82
C VAL A 56 9.87 5.03 6.35
N HIS A 57 10.84 4.34 6.95
CA HIS A 57 11.15 4.43 8.37
C HIS A 57 12.46 5.16 8.57
N TRP A 58 12.46 6.24 9.36
CA TRP A 58 13.63 7.11 9.54
C TRP A 58 13.60 7.80 10.91
N GLY A 59 14.71 8.43 11.32
CA GLY A 59 14.78 9.25 12.52
C GLY A 59 14.53 8.45 13.80
N ASN A 60 15.21 7.32 13.96
CA ASN A 60 14.98 6.28 14.99
C ASN A 60 13.73 5.42 14.71
N GLY A 61 13.45 5.13 13.43
CA GLY A 61 12.35 4.24 13.05
C GLY A 61 10.95 4.84 13.27
N GLN A 62 10.79 6.16 13.17
CA GLN A 62 9.48 6.79 12.99
C GLN A 62 8.94 6.46 11.58
N THR A 63 7.61 6.32 11.41
CA THR A 63 7.03 6.07 10.09
C THR A 63 6.71 7.38 9.40
N TYR A 64 7.13 7.52 8.13
CA TYR A 64 6.72 8.62 7.27
C TYR A 64 5.91 8.04 6.09
N ARG A 65 4.63 8.44 5.97
CA ARG A 65 3.76 8.09 4.83
C ARG A 65 4.22 8.91 3.62
N ILE A 66 4.68 8.25 2.57
CA ILE A 66 5.06 8.90 1.31
C ILE A 66 3.77 9.38 0.64
N THR A 67 3.76 10.64 0.18
CA THR A 67 2.58 11.28 -0.40
C THR A 67 2.77 11.55 -1.89
N ASN A 68 1.69 11.96 -2.57
CA ASN A 68 1.74 12.49 -3.93
C ASN A 68 2.05 14.01 -3.98
N THR A 69 2.34 14.64 -2.83
CA THR A 69 2.68 16.07 -2.73
C THR A 69 4.10 16.29 -3.22
N ILE A 70 4.22 16.76 -4.47
CA ILE A 70 5.49 17.11 -5.12
C ILE A 70 6.19 18.23 -4.35
N VAL A 71 7.51 18.15 -4.28
CA VAL A 71 8.42 19.14 -3.70
C VAL A 71 9.30 19.68 -4.83
N GLU A 72 9.42 20.99 -4.95
CA GLU A 72 10.28 21.60 -5.98
C GLU A 72 11.76 21.50 -5.60
N ASN A 73 12.64 21.47 -6.61
CA ASN A 73 14.07 21.20 -6.41
C ASN A 73 14.77 22.21 -5.50
N ASP A 74 14.27 23.44 -5.40
CA ASP A 74 14.76 24.49 -4.51
C ASP A 74 14.12 24.49 -3.11
N GLU A 75 13.12 23.64 -2.85
CA GLU A 75 12.59 23.33 -1.50
C GLU A 75 13.31 22.14 -0.84
N VAL A 76 13.95 21.26 -1.63
CA VAL A 76 14.70 20.10 -1.12
C VAL A 76 15.91 20.56 -0.30
N GLY A 77 16.02 20.07 0.95
CA GLY A 77 17.09 20.37 1.89
C GLY A 77 18.31 19.46 1.75
N SER A 78 19.11 19.38 2.82
CA SER A 78 20.26 18.46 2.91
C SER A 78 19.82 16.99 2.97
N GLU A 79 20.67 16.08 2.47
CA GLU A 79 20.53 14.65 2.76
C GLU A 79 20.66 14.41 4.27
N ILE A 80 19.67 13.74 4.86
CA ILE A 80 19.58 13.36 6.28
C ILE A 80 19.56 11.85 6.49
N GLY A 81 19.48 11.07 5.40
CA GLY A 81 19.56 9.61 5.47
C GLY A 81 19.41 8.93 4.11
N GLN A 82 19.27 7.61 4.16
CA GLN A 82 18.97 6.78 3.00
C GLN A 82 18.27 5.50 3.42
N VAL A 83 17.54 4.89 2.49
CA VAL A 83 16.92 3.57 2.63
C VAL A 83 18.01 2.49 2.70
N LYS A 84 17.89 1.58 3.66
CA LYS A 84 18.85 0.52 4.01
C LYS A 84 18.29 -0.88 3.78
N ARG A 85 16.97 -1.07 3.93
CA ARG A 85 16.28 -2.33 3.64
C ARG A 85 15.03 -2.08 2.80
N ASP A 86 14.81 -2.98 1.85
CA ASP A 86 13.57 -3.09 1.09
C ASP A 86 12.71 -4.18 1.75
N ILE A 87 11.48 -3.83 2.08
CA ILE A 87 10.50 -4.71 2.74
C ILE A 87 9.21 -4.86 1.92
N SER A 88 9.27 -4.58 0.61
CA SER A 88 8.12 -4.67 -0.32
C SER A 88 7.51 -6.07 -0.47
N SER A 89 8.20 -7.13 -0.01
CA SER A 89 7.61 -8.46 0.23
C SER A 89 8.15 -9.06 1.53
N PHE A 90 7.37 -9.92 2.19
CA PHE A 90 7.85 -10.72 3.33
C PHE A 90 9.03 -11.64 2.95
N ASP A 91 9.18 -11.98 1.66
CA ASP A 91 10.35 -12.69 1.14
C ASP A 91 11.66 -11.91 1.33
N LEU A 92 11.59 -10.57 1.29
CA LEU A 92 12.74 -9.66 1.44
C LEU A 92 13.02 -9.29 2.90
N ILE A 93 12.00 -9.41 3.77
CA ILE A 93 12.13 -9.32 5.23
C ILE A 93 12.81 -10.58 5.80
N SER A 94 12.73 -11.69 5.07
CA SER A 94 13.26 -13.00 5.46
C SER A 94 14.75 -13.18 5.13
N ILE A 95 15.38 -14.15 5.79
CA ILE A 95 16.76 -14.59 5.52
C ILE A 95 17.83 -13.54 5.90
N LYS A 96 17.99 -13.36 7.21
CA LYS A 96 19.33 -13.47 7.77
C LYS A 96 19.52 -14.91 8.24
N ASP A 97 20.62 -15.55 7.82
CA ASP A 97 21.02 -16.92 8.22
C ASP A 97 19.95 -18.03 8.05
N GLY A 98 18.95 -17.83 7.17
CA GLY A 98 17.91 -18.81 6.83
C GLY A 98 16.73 -18.88 7.81
N VAL A 99 16.65 -17.97 8.79
CA VAL A 99 15.53 -17.90 9.74
C VAL A 99 14.55 -16.80 9.31
N ILE A 100 13.25 -17.06 9.51
CA ILE A 100 12.20 -16.05 9.35
C ILE A 100 11.99 -15.38 10.71
N GLU A 101 12.40 -14.12 10.85
CA GLU A 101 12.09 -13.32 12.05
C GLU A 101 10.64 -12.81 11.96
N GLN A 102 9.70 -13.57 12.55
CA GLN A 102 8.36 -13.08 12.87
C GLN A 102 8.23 -12.83 14.39
N PRO A 103 7.57 -11.73 14.81
CA PRO A 103 7.00 -10.65 14.00
C PRO A 103 8.09 -9.77 13.34
N TYR A 104 7.72 -9.06 12.27
CA TYR A 104 8.60 -8.09 11.60
C TYR A 104 9.12 -7.04 12.60
N VAL A 105 10.43 -6.97 12.76
CA VAL A 105 11.10 -5.95 13.57
C VAL A 105 11.44 -4.74 12.70
N LYS A 106 10.73 -3.64 12.98
CA LYS A 106 10.89 -2.31 12.39
C LYS A 106 12.31 -1.77 12.59
N GLN A 107 12.95 -1.31 11.52
CA GLN A 107 14.29 -0.72 11.57
C GLN A 107 14.39 0.62 10.83
N ASP A 108 15.37 1.41 11.23
CA ASP A 108 15.65 2.72 10.65
C ASP A 108 16.29 2.54 9.27
N GLY A 109 15.65 3.07 8.22
CA GLY A 109 15.99 2.87 6.82
C GLY A 109 15.15 1.81 6.09
N ASP A 110 14.09 1.28 6.70
CA ASP A 110 13.17 0.37 5.99
C ASP A 110 12.24 1.14 5.03
N SER A 111 11.94 0.58 3.85
CA SER A 111 10.86 1.06 2.99
C SER A 111 10.22 -0.08 2.20
N ASN A 112 8.92 0.03 1.96
CA ASN A 112 8.15 -0.86 1.10
C ASN A 112 8.01 -0.37 -0.37
N ALA A 113 8.47 0.85 -0.67
CA ALA A 113 8.25 1.51 -1.96
C ALA A 113 9.54 2.10 -2.57
N LEU A 114 10.52 2.44 -1.75
CA LEU A 114 11.79 3.03 -2.16
C LEU A 114 12.87 1.94 -2.29
N ALA A 115 13.75 2.08 -3.29
CA ALA A 115 14.88 1.18 -3.45
C ALA A 115 15.94 1.37 -2.35
N VAL A 116 16.69 0.30 -2.02
CA VAL A 116 17.85 0.42 -1.12
C VAL A 116 18.87 1.39 -1.73
N GLY A 117 19.32 2.36 -0.93
CA GLY A 117 20.16 3.47 -1.37
C GLY A 117 19.40 4.73 -1.81
N SER A 118 18.07 4.70 -1.96
CA SER A 118 17.26 5.91 -2.17
C SER A 118 17.48 6.89 -1.03
N LYS A 119 17.70 8.16 -1.37
CA LYS A 119 18.06 9.22 -0.42
C LYS A 119 16.84 9.82 0.28
N ILE A 120 17.07 10.26 1.51
CA ILE A 120 16.12 10.95 2.37
C ILE A 120 16.70 12.33 2.68
N TYR A 121 15.93 13.37 2.46
CA TYR A 121 16.33 14.77 2.62
C TYR A 121 15.41 15.48 3.62
N ALA A 122 15.89 16.57 4.22
CA ALA A 122 15.01 17.50 4.93
C ALA A 122 14.14 18.28 3.93
N PHE A 123 12.96 18.73 4.36
CA PHE A 123 12.27 19.86 3.71
C PHE A 123 12.85 21.16 4.29
N LYS A 124 13.07 22.21 3.48
CA LYS A 124 13.82 23.40 3.96
C LYS A 124 13.15 24.20 5.06
N ASP A 125 11.82 24.32 5.02
CA ASP A 125 11.05 25.24 5.86
C ASP A 125 10.19 24.51 6.91
N GLU A 126 10.39 23.20 7.11
CA GLU A 126 9.69 22.38 8.11
C GLU A 126 10.68 21.52 8.90
N ASP A 127 10.25 21.01 10.05
CA ASP A 127 11.07 20.20 10.94
C ASP A 127 11.20 18.75 10.41
N ASP A 128 12.41 18.20 10.38
CA ASP A 128 12.67 16.86 9.81
C ASP A 128 12.03 15.71 10.60
N ARG A 129 11.59 15.98 11.84
CA ARG A 129 10.79 15.05 12.66
C ARG A 129 9.31 15.09 12.32
N ASP A 130 8.86 16.03 11.48
CA ASP A 130 7.48 16.20 11.05
C ASP A 130 7.35 15.90 9.54
N VAL A 131 8.27 16.42 8.70
CA VAL A 131 8.29 16.20 7.24
C VAL A 131 9.71 15.93 6.71
N ILE A 132 9.84 14.85 5.95
CA ILE A 132 11.03 14.54 5.13
C ILE A 132 10.66 14.54 3.65
N VAL A 133 11.69 14.61 2.79
CA VAL A 133 11.55 14.54 1.33
C VAL A 133 12.25 13.29 0.82
N VAL A 134 11.62 12.56 -0.10
CA VAL A 134 12.18 11.38 -0.76
C VAL A 134 11.98 11.48 -2.27
N ASN A 135 12.82 10.79 -3.05
CA ASN A 135 12.55 10.60 -4.47
C ASN A 135 11.68 9.34 -4.68
N HIS A 136 10.50 9.53 -5.26
CA HIS A 136 9.52 8.49 -5.56
C HIS A 136 8.91 8.77 -6.94
N ASN A 137 8.89 7.78 -7.83
CA ASN A 137 8.41 7.89 -9.22
C ASN A 137 9.02 9.09 -9.97
N ASP A 138 10.36 9.15 -9.96
CA ASP A 138 11.23 10.18 -10.55
C ASP A 138 10.98 11.63 -10.07
N LYS A 139 10.30 11.81 -8.93
CA LYS A 139 9.97 13.12 -8.35
C LYS A 139 10.36 13.20 -6.89
N TYR A 140 10.76 14.38 -6.43
CA TYR A 140 10.78 14.67 -4.99
C TYR A 140 9.35 14.85 -4.48
N VAL A 141 9.02 14.17 -3.38
CA VAL A 141 7.72 14.25 -2.72
C VAL A 141 7.88 14.33 -1.20
N LYS A 142 6.91 14.96 -0.52
CA LYS A 142 6.84 14.94 0.94
C LYS A 142 6.49 13.55 1.45
N ALA A 143 7.14 13.11 2.52
CA ALA A 143 6.69 12.03 3.37
C ALA A 143 6.46 12.57 4.79
N LEU A 144 5.25 12.36 5.32
CA LEU A 144 4.76 13.00 6.55
C LEU A 144 4.83 12.01 7.72
N ASN A 145 5.31 12.44 8.89
CA ASN A 145 5.38 11.59 10.08
C ASN A 145 3.97 11.18 10.54
N THR A 146 3.73 9.88 10.72
CA THR A 146 2.41 9.37 11.13
C THR A 146 2.12 9.50 12.63
N VAL A 147 3.09 9.99 13.42
CA VAL A 147 3.01 10.09 14.89
C VAL A 147 3.11 11.54 15.37
N ARG A 148 3.60 12.44 14.54
CA ARG A 148 3.93 13.82 14.92
C ARG A 148 3.48 14.78 13.82
N CYS A 149 2.80 15.84 14.22
CA CYS A 149 2.45 16.96 13.36
C CYS A 149 3.03 18.26 13.96
N PRO A 150 3.46 19.22 13.13
CA PRO A 150 4.03 20.47 13.62
C PRO A 150 2.94 21.39 14.22
N GLU A 151 3.33 22.17 15.23
CA GLU A 151 2.41 23.00 16.01
C GLU A 151 1.63 24.00 15.13
N GLY A 152 0.32 23.75 14.97
CA GLY A 152 -0.61 24.67 14.29
C GLY A 152 -0.88 24.41 12.81
N GLN A 153 -0.38 23.33 12.19
CA GLN A 153 -0.80 22.92 10.83
C GLN A 153 -1.72 21.68 10.79
N CYS A 154 -2.04 21.08 11.94
CA CYS A 154 -3.29 20.33 12.04
C CYS A 154 -4.48 21.30 11.87
N ILE A 155 -5.32 21.07 10.86
CA ILE A 155 -6.68 21.56 10.87
C ILE A 155 -7.37 20.95 12.10
N ASP A 156 -8.07 21.76 12.89
CA ASP A 156 -8.93 21.28 13.96
C ASP A 156 -10.18 20.65 13.33
N ILE A 157 -10.19 19.31 13.19
CA ILE A 157 -11.29 18.53 12.60
C ILE A 157 -12.46 18.39 13.60
N SER A 158 -12.83 19.51 14.21
CA SER A 158 -14.10 19.73 14.90
C SER A 158 -15.06 20.63 14.12
N GLY A 159 -14.64 21.14 12.94
CA GLY A 159 -15.36 22.16 12.16
C GLY A 159 -15.75 21.84 10.71
N GLU A 160 -15.00 21.03 9.97
CA GLU A 160 -15.36 20.59 8.60
C GLU A 160 -14.65 19.27 8.23
N THR A 161 -15.20 18.52 7.27
CA THR A 161 -14.88 17.09 7.08
C THR A 161 -13.71 16.84 6.13
N ASP A 162 -12.60 16.37 6.67
CA ASP A 162 -11.62 15.50 6.02
C ASP A 162 -11.33 14.31 6.97
N ASP A 163 -11.16 13.10 6.44
CA ASP A 163 -11.30 11.86 7.22
C ASP A 163 -10.24 10.80 6.89
N SER A 164 -9.02 11.03 7.36
CA SER A 164 -7.87 10.15 7.12
C SER A 164 -7.02 9.90 8.39
N ASP A 165 -7.64 9.33 9.43
CA ASP A 165 -6.90 8.47 10.37
C ASP A 165 -6.64 7.13 9.65
N PRO A 166 -5.39 6.81 9.24
CA PRO A 166 -5.12 5.62 8.43
C PRO A 166 -5.30 4.30 9.21
N GLU A 167 -5.41 4.33 10.54
CA GLU A 167 -5.88 3.16 11.27
C GLU A 167 -7.39 2.97 11.01
N ARG A 168 -8.17 4.04 11.18
CA ARG A 168 -9.63 4.06 10.99
C ARG A 168 -10.03 3.72 9.55
N GLU A 169 -9.28 4.19 8.54
CA GLU A 169 -9.44 3.81 7.12
C GLU A 169 -9.44 2.27 6.97
N MET A 170 -8.39 1.59 7.43
CA MET A 170 -8.30 0.13 7.32
C MET A 170 -9.37 -0.60 8.16
N GLY A 171 -9.72 -0.06 9.33
CA GLY A 171 -10.83 -0.57 10.14
C GLY A 171 -12.16 -0.56 9.38
N GLU A 172 -12.48 0.56 8.71
CA GLU A 172 -13.69 0.71 7.87
C GLU A 172 -13.68 -0.23 6.65
N ILE A 173 -12.56 -0.33 5.94
CA ILE A 173 -12.43 -1.18 4.74
C ILE A 173 -12.74 -2.65 5.07
N TYR A 174 -12.20 -3.19 6.17
CA TYR A 174 -12.52 -4.56 6.59
C TYR A 174 -13.94 -4.70 7.14
N GLN A 175 -14.51 -3.68 7.81
CA GLN A 175 -15.94 -3.69 8.18
C GLN A 175 -16.79 -3.83 6.93
N LEU A 176 -16.60 -2.97 5.92
CA LEU A 176 -17.35 -2.98 4.66
C LEU A 176 -17.21 -4.32 3.91
N ALA A 177 -16.01 -4.88 3.86
CA ALA A 177 -15.76 -6.14 3.15
C ALA A 177 -16.37 -7.36 3.86
N LEU A 178 -16.12 -7.54 5.15
CA LEU A 178 -16.68 -8.63 5.93
C LEU A 178 -18.22 -8.55 5.99
N ASP A 179 -18.77 -7.33 6.03
CA ASP A 179 -20.23 -7.11 6.07
C ASP A 179 -20.87 -7.52 4.76
N ALA A 180 -20.22 -7.24 3.62
CA ALA A 180 -20.70 -7.64 2.31
C ALA A 180 -20.75 -9.17 2.10
N TYR A 181 -20.02 -9.96 2.89
CA TYR A 181 -20.08 -11.43 2.82
C TYR A 181 -21.46 -11.97 3.26
N LEU A 182 -22.12 -11.32 4.23
CA LEU A 182 -23.32 -11.85 4.90
C LEU A 182 -24.61 -11.72 4.04
N PRO A 183 -24.95 -10.58 3.42
CA PRO A 183 -26.17 -10.41 2.62
C PRO A 183 -26.31 -11.38 1.43
N LEU A 184 -25.19 -11.86 0.89
CA LEU A 184 -25.16 -12.84 -0.20
C LEU A 184 -25.85 -14.17 0.20
N TRP A 185 -25.80 -14.53 1.49
CA TRP A 185 -26.13 -15.87 1.97
C TRP A 185 -27.14 -15.93 3.11
N LYS A 186 -28.18 -15.07 3.09
CA LYS A 186 -29.26 -15.02 4.10
C LYS A 186 -29.74 -16.39 4.59
N GLY A 187 -30.08 -17.31 3.68
CA GLY A 187 -30.55 -18.66 4.02
C GLY A 187 -29.54 -19.58 4.73
N LEU A 188 -28.27 -19.17 4.87
CA LEU A 188 -27.24 -19.82 5.71
C LEU A 188 -27.01 -19.09 7.03
N ILE A 189 -27.48 -17.85 7.19
CA ILE A 189 -27.16 -16.98 8.34
C ILE A 189 -28.38 -16.54 9.16
N ASP A 190 -29.60 -16.72 8.65
CA ASP A 190 -30.86 -16.35 9.34
C ASP A 190 -31.07 -17.07 10.70
N ASP A 191 -30.28 -18.10 11.03
CA ASP A 191 -30.30 -18.85 12.30
C ASP A 191 -28.99 -18.77 13.13
N MET A 192 -28.02 -17.92 12.73
CA MET A 192 -26.71 -17.85 13.39
C MET A 192 -26.81 -17.38 14.85
N LYS A 193 -26.11 -18.06 15.76
CA LYS A 193 -26.05 -17.68 17.19
C LYS A 193 -24.91 -16.73 17.54
N TYR A 194 -23.88 -16.70 16.71
CA TYR A 194 -22.69 -15.87 16.88
C TYR A 194 -22.02 -15.59 15.53
N ILE A 195 -21.23 -14.51 15.48
CA ILE A 195 -20.28 -14.21 14.40
C ILE A 195 -18.87 -14.30 14.99
N ALA A 196 -18.11 -15.29 14.55
CA ALA A 196 -16.67 -15.32 14.75
C ALA A 196 -15.99 -14.63 13.56
N ILE A 197 -14.98 -13.82 13.82
CA ILE A 197 -14.15 -13.18 12.80
C ILE A 197 -12.71 -13.64 13.03
N ASP A 198 -12.10 -14.28 12.03
CA ASP A 198 -10.70 -14.68 12.06
C ASP A 198 -9.81 -13.49 11.66
N MET A 199 -9.41 -12.68 12.64
CA MET A 199 -8.51 -11.54 12.45
C MET A 199 -7.03 -11.91 12.67
N SER A 200 -6.69 -13.21 12.73
CA SER A 200 -5.32 -13.68 12.95
C SER A 200 -4.37 -13.33 11.78
N ASN A 201 -4.89 -13.36 10.55
CA ASN A 201 -4.16 -13.03 9.33
C ASN A 201 -4.12 -11.51 9.03
N LEU A 202 -4.78 -10.68 9.87
CA LEU A 202 -4.87 -9.23 9.67
C LEU A 202 -3.80 -8.51 10.50
N THR A 203 -2.57 -8.53 9.97
CA THR A 203 -1.39 -7.87 10.57
C THR A 203 -1.48 -6.36 10.58
N ASP A 204 -2.23 -5.78 9.64
CA ASP A 204 -2.27 -4.35 9.37
C ASP A 204 -3.31 -3.62 10.26
N LEU A 205 -3.84 -4.32 11.26
CA LEU A 205 -4.85 -3.81 12.19
C LEU A 205 -4.32 -3.76 13.63
N SER A 206 -4.32 -2.55 14.19
CA SER A 206 -4.14 -2.36 15.62
C SER A 206 -5.33 -2.91 16.42
N ASP A 207 -5.14 -3.16 17.72
CA ASP A 207 -6.20 -3.67 18.60
C ASP A 207 -7.42 -2.73 18.68
N LYS A 208 -7.20 -1.42 18.48
CA LYS A 208 -8.23 -0.39 18.27
C LYS A 208 -9.13 -0.76 17.08
N ASN A 209 -8.53 -1.06 15.93
CA ASN A 209 -9.27 -1.43 14.72
C ASN A 209 -10.00 -2.76 14.87
N LYS A 210 -9.32 -3.77 15.44
CA LYS A 210 -9.94 -5.09 15.71
C LYS A 210 -11.16 -4.96 16.61
N LYS A 211 -11.06 -4.14 17.67
CA LYS A 211 -12.21 -3.81 18.52
C LYS A 211 -13.31 -3.08 17.75
N GLN A 212 -12.97 -2.08 16.92
CA GLN A 212 -13.95 -1.33 16.11
C GLN A 212 -14.72 -2.25 15.15
N ILE A 213 -14.05 -3.23 14.54
CA ILE A 213 -14.70 -4.27 13.70
C ILE A 213 -15.70 -5.08 14.53
N LEU A 214 -15.28 -5.63 15.67
CA LEU A 214 -16.18 -6.40 16.55
C LEU A 214 -17.39 -5.56 17.03
N GLU A 215 -17.16 -4.28 17.36
CA GLU A 215 -18.21 -3.34 17.78
C GLU A 215 -19.20 -3.07 16.64
N TYR A 216 -18.73 -2.83 15.41
CA TYR A 216 -19.56 -2.68 14.20
C TYR A 216 -20.48 -3.88 13.96
N PHE A 217 -19.97 -5.12 14.11
CA PHE A 217 -20.75 -6.34 13.90
C PHE A 217 -21.82 -6.60 14.99
N SER A 218 -21.78 -5.88 16.11
CA SER A 218 -22.81 -5.96 17.16
C SER A 218 -24.22 -5.59 16.65
N LYS A 219 -24.31 -4.89 15.52
CA LYS A 219 -25.56 -4.59 14.80
C LYS A 219 -26.39 -5.82 14.43
N TYR A 220 -25.78 -7.01 14.38
CA TYR A 220 -26.47 -8.27 14.10
C TYR A 220 -27.20 -8.88 15.32
N ASN A 221 -27.02 -8.34 16.53
CA ASN A 221 -27.68 -8.80 17.76
C ASN A 221 -27.44 -10.31 18.05
N VAL A 222 -26.20 -10.73 17.86
CA VAL A 222 -25.66 -12.07 18.16
C VAL A 222 -24.30 -11.91 18.83
N ASP A 223 -23.76 -12.94 19.48
CA ASP A 223 -22.43 -12.85 20.11
C ASP A 223 -21.34 -12.64 19.05
N ILE A 224 -20.45 -11.65 19.24
CA ILE A 224 -19.37 -11.33 18.31
C ILE A 224 -18.02 -11.64 18.96
N MET A 225 -17.11 -12.31 18.25
CA MET A 225 -15.79 -12.66 18.80
C MET A 225 -14.67 -12.69 17.75
N ASP A 226 -13.45 -12.30 18.15
CA ASP A 226 -12.23 -12.67 17.44
C ASP A 226 -11.94 -14.15 17.74
N SER A 227 -11.94 -14.99 16.71
CA SER A 227 -11.73 -16.44 16.85
C SER A 227 -11.48 -17.09 15.49
N ASN A 228 -10.43 -17.90 15.39
CA ASN A 228 -10.26 -18.85 14.29
C ASN A 228 -11.05 -20.15 14.55
N LEU A 229 -11.03 -21.10 13.59
CA LEU A 229 -11.78 -22.37 13.70
C LEU A 229 -11.27 -23.28 14.82
N GLU A 230 -9.95 -23.42 14.98
CA GLU A 230 -9.32 -24.22 16.04
C GLU A 230 -9.75 -23.75 17.43
N GLN A 231 -9.78 -22.44 17.65
CA GLN A 231 -10.29 -21.83 18.88
C GLN A 231 -11.81 -22.02 19.07
N LEU A 232 -12.59 -22.25 18.01
CA LEU A 232 -14.00 -22.65 18.12
C LEU A 232 -14.13 -24.14 18.49
N GLU A 233 -13.21 -25.00 18.04
CA GLU A 233 -13.13 -26.41 18.46
C GLU A 233 -12.76 -26.49 19.96
N GLU A 234 -11.74 -25.76 20.41
CA GLU A 234 -11.35 -25.67 21.84
C GLU A 234 -12.48 -25.18 22.75
N LYS A 235 -13.28 -24.20 22.27
CA LYS A 235 -14.46 -23.68 22.97
C LYS A 235 -15.67 -24.64 22.97
N GLY A 236 -15.60 -25.76 22.24
CA GLY A 236 -16.71 -26.71 22.08
C GLY A 236 -17.88 -26.14 21.24
N LEU A 237 -17.61 -25.14 20.39
CA LEU A 237 -18.61 -24.50 19.52
C LEU A 237 -18.74 -25.20 18.16
N VAL A 238 -17.71 -25.96 17.75
CA VAL A 238 -17.77 -26.88 16.61
C VAL A 238 -18.40 -28.21 17.02
N LYS A 239 -19.28 -28.71 16.15
CA LYS A 239 -20.09 -29.92 16.30
C LYS A 239 -19.71 -31.00 15.29
N ASP A 240 -20.43 -32.12 15.36
CA ASP A 240 -20.38 -33.23 14.41
C ASP A 240 -20.24 -32.78 12.95
N ALA A 241 -19.43 -33.51 12.19
CA ALA A 241 -19.07 -33.23 10.80
C ALA A 241 -18.44 -31.83 10.54
N SER A 242 -17.81 -31.24 11.57
CA SER A 242 -17.21 -29.89 11.53
C SER A 242 -18.23 -28.86 11.06
N SER A 243 -19.21 -28.60 11.93
CA SER A 243 -20.30 -27.63 11.73
C SER A 243 -20.43 -26.70 12.93
N ILE A 244 -20.90 -25.46 12.73
CA ILE A 244 -21.08 -24.48 13.80
C ILE A 244 -22.51 -23.90 13.82
N ASP A 245 -22.96 -23.51 15.01
CA ASP A 245 -24.24 -22.80 15.21
C ASP A 245 -24.15 -21.28 14.88
N GLY A 246 -22.94 -20.76 14.66
CA GLY A 246 -22.70 -19.39 14.23
C GLY A 246 -22.32 -19.30 12.76
N VAL A 247 -21.56 -18.26 12.43
CA VAL A 247 -20.75 -18.16 11.22
C VAL A 247 -19.32 -17.80 11.60
N LEU A 248 -18.36 -18.26 10.80
CA LEU A 248 -16.96 -17.83 10.86
C LEU A 248 -16.65 -17.06 9.58
N LEU A 249 -16.30 -15.78 9.72
CA LEU A 249 -15.85 -14.91 8.64
C LEU A 249 -14.31 -14.86 8.66
N ARG A 250 -13.68 -15.11 7.52
CA ARG A 250 -12.21 -15.08 7.39
C ARG A 250 -11.78 -14.19 6.23
N VAL A 251 -10.67 -13.47 6.41
CA VAL A 251 -9.89 -12.90 5.29
C VAL A 251 -8.76 -13.87 4.94
N GLU A 252 -8.62 -14.14 3.64
CA GLU A 252 -7.62 -15.04 3.07
C GLU A 252 -6.50 -14.25 2.37
N SER A 253 -6.82 -13.15 1.70
CA SER A 253 -5.83 -12.22 1.14
C SER A 253 -6.44 -10.83 0.88
N THR A 254 -5.62 -9.80 1.09
CA THR A 254 -5.94 -8.41 0.75
C THR A 254 -4.99 -7.93 -0.35
N GLU A 255 -5.51 -7.21 -1.34
CA GLU A 255 -4.77 -6.59 -2.44
C GLU A 255 -5.12 -5.09 -2.47
N ILE A 256 -4.18 -4.24 -2.03
CA ILE A 256 -4.37 -2.78 -1.92
C ILE A 256 -3.81 -2.07 -3.17
N MET A 257 -4.62 -1.16 -3.72
CA MET A 257 -4.27 -0.19 -4.75
C MET A 257 -4.75 1.20 -4.31
N GLU A 258 -4.18 2.27 -4.89
CA GLU A 258 -4.30 3.67 -4.41
C GLU A 258 -5.72 4.12 -3.98
N ASN A 259 -6.75 3.76 -4.74
CA ASN A 259 -8.16 4.10 -4.44
C ASN A 259 -9.07 2.86 -4.32
N LYS A 260 -8.50 1.64 -4.22
CA LYS A 260 -9.22 0.37 -4.34
C LYS A 260 -8.56 -0.76 -3.56
N VAL A 261 -9.32 -1.42 -2.69
CA VAL A 261 -8.89 -2.63 -2.00
C VAL A 261 -9.72 -3.81 -2.48
N THR A 262 -9.07 -4.91 -2.88
CA THR A 262 -9.72 -6.18 -3.22
C THR A 262 -9.44 -7.17 -2.09
N ILE A 263 -10.49 -7.65 -1.43
CA ILE A 263 -10.41 -8.59 -0.31
C ILE A 263 -11.01 -9.91 -0.76
N LYS A 264 -10.25 -10.99 -0.57
CA LYS A 264 -10.71 -12.37 -0.74
C LYS A 264 -10.79 -13.02 0.64
N GLY A 265 -11.81 -13.83 0.84
CA GLY A 265 -12.06 -14.48 2.12
C GLY A 265 -13.10 -15.57 2.00
N SER A 266 -13.65 -15.98 3.13
CA SER A 266 -14.70 -16.98 3.17
C SER A 266 -15.70 -16.79 4.31
N VAL A 267 -16.90 -17.29 4.07
CA VAL A 267 -17.92 -17.56 5.09
C VAL A 267 -17.96 -19.06 5.33
N TYR A 268 -17.80 -19.48 6.59
CA TYR A 268 -17.84 -20.87 7.00
C TYR A 268 -18.98 -21.10 8.01
N LYS A 269 -19.84 -22.07 7.71
CA LYS A 269 -20.84 -22.65 8.65
C LYS A 269 -20.60 -24.15 8.86
N SER A 270 -20.04 -24.85 7.87
CA SER A 270 -19.60 -26.24 8.01
C SER A 270 -18.63 -26.64 6.90
N ALA A 271 -18.06 -27.85 7.00
CA ALA A 271 -17.26 -28.48 5.95
C ALA A 271 -17.97 -28.69 4.57
N LYS A 272 -19.29 -28.46 4.48
CA LYS A 272 -20.09 -28.40 3.23
C LYS A 272 -21.00 -27.18 3.20
N GLY A 273 -20.48 -26.09 3.75
CA GLY A 273 -21.12 -24.79 3.91
C GLY A 273 -20.01 -23.76 4.11
N ALA A 274 -18.97 -23.89 3.29
CA ALA A 274 -17.86 -22.97 3.18
C ALA A 274 -17.95 -22.34 1.79
N ILE A 275 -17.91 -21.01 1.74
CA ILE A 275 -18.12 -20.22 0.53
C ILE A 275 -17.02 -19.16 0.45
N GLY A 276 -16.27 -19.16 -0.64
CA GLY A 276 -15.27 -18.15 -0.92
C GLY A 276 -15.91 -16.88 -1.46
N THR A 277 -15.50 -15.72 -0.94
CA THR A 277 -15.99 -14.39 -1.33
C THR A 277 -14.86 -13.54 -1.91
N LEU A 278 -15.22 -12.63 -2.82
CA LEU A 278 -14.36 -11.57 -3.30
C LEU A 278 -15.14 -10.26 -3.29
N VAL A 279 -14.62 -9.28 -2.54
CA VAL A 279 -15.20 -7.95 -2.38
C VAL A 279 -14.20 -6.91 -2.87
N GLU A 280 -14.68 -5.95 -3.65
CA GLU A 280 -13.91 -4.77 -4.05
C GLU A 280 -14.52 -3.55 -3.34
N VAL A 281 -13.67 -2.82 -2.61
CA VAL A 281 -14.00 -1.60 -1.88
C VAL A 281 -13.22 -0.46 -2.52
N GLU A 282 -13.89 0.60 -2.95
CA GLU A 282 -13.27 1.75 -3.64
C GLU A 282 -13.56 3.06 -2.90
N PHE A 283 -12.59 3.97 -2.91
CA PHE A 283 -12.73 5.30 -2.33
C PHE A 283 -13.43 6.22 -3.34
N LEU A 284 -14.74 6.41 -3.15
CA LEU A 284 -15.60 7.11 -4.11
C LEU A 284 -16.38 8.22 -3.41
N ASN A 285 -16.24 9.44 -3.92
CA ASN A 285 -16.89 10.65 -3.36
C ASN A 285 -16.55 10.90 -1.88
N GLY A 286 -15.27 10.73 -1.49
CA GLY A 286 -14.79 11.04 -0.14
C GLY A 286 -15.12 9.99 0.93
N LYS A 287 -15.41 8.75 0.55
CA LYS A 287 -15.66 7.64 1.47
C LYS A 287 -15.41 6.27 0.81
N TRP A 288 -15.11 5.26 1.61
CA TRP A 288 -15.01 3.87 1.14
C TRP A 288 -16.40 3.29 0.86
N GLN A 289 -16.53 2.56 -0.25
CA GLN A 289 -17.78 1.94 -0.69
C GLN A 289 -17.52 0.59 -1.34
N VAL A 290 -18.33 -0.42 -1.01
CA VAL A 290 -18.32 -1.71 -1.72
C VAL A 290 -18.86 -1.49 -3.14
N THR A 291 -18.01 -1.66 -4.15
CA THR A 291 -18.40 -1.55 -5.57
C THR A 291 -18.79 -2.89 -6.17
N LYS A 292 -18.35 -4.00 -5.56
CA LYS A 292 -18.59 -5.36 -6.02
C LYS A 292 -18.48 -6.33 -4.83
N ALA A 293 -19.39 -7.29 -4.75
CA ALA A 293 -19.30 -8.42 -3.83
C ALA A 293 -19.81 -9.67 -4.58
N ASN A 294 -18.91 -10.62 -4.83
CA ASN A 294 -19.18 -11.82 -5.61
C ASN A 294 -18.69 -13.07 -4.87
N ASP A 295 -19.36 -14.18 -5.07
CA ASP A 295 -18.85 -15.50 -4.71
C ASP A 295 -17.76 -15.96 -5.68
N THR A 296 -16.81 -16.75 -5.19
CA THR A 296 -15.70 -17.33 -5.97
C THR A 296 -15.75 -18.84 -6.03
N TRP A 297 -16.20 -19.51 -4.96
CA TRP A 297 -16.40 -20.96 -4.89
C TRP A 297 -17.38 -21.34 -3.77
N ILE A 298 -17.98 -22.52 -3.87
CA ILE A 298 -18.89 -23.12 -2.87
C ILE A 298 -18.48 -24.59 -2.70
N SER A 299 -18.45 -25.12 -1.47
CA SER A 299 -18.10 -26.52 -1.13
C SER A 299 -19.20 -27.27 -0.38
#